data_AF-A0A059F563-F1
#
_entry.id   AF-A0A059F563-F1
#
_cell.length_a   1.000
_cell.length_b   1.000
_cell.length_c   1.000
_cell.angle_alpha   90.00
_cell.angle_beta   90.00
_cell.angle_gamma   90.00
#
_symmetry.space_group_name_H-M   'P 1'
#
loop_
_entity.id
_entity.type
_entity.pdbx_description
1 polymer ?
#
loop_
_entity_poly.entity_id
_entity_poly.type
_entity_poly.pdbx_seq_one_letter_code
_entity_poly.pdbx_strand_id
1 'polypeptide(L)'
;MLNFKFKSHRGRSSTNKTDALCIVEMGQRINRAFIKLITNKKAKTIIPIVCSQIIPGSVIWTDEHKTYQSLNKHGSLHNSVCHKYEFINKINGV
;
A
#
# COMPACT_ATOMS: atom_id res chain seq x y z
N MET A 1 -3.20 23.80 15.51
CA MET A 1 -3.66 22.65 14.71
C MET A 1 -3.43 22.97 13.23
N LEU A 2 -2.37 22.43 12.61
CA LEU A 2 -2.00 22.77 11.23
C LEU A 2 -2.92 22.03 10.24
N ASN A 3 -3.74 22.79 9.53
CA ASN A 3 -4.72 22.30 8.57
C ASN A 3 -4.03 22.05 7.22
N PHE A 4 -3.35 20.92 7.08
CA PHE A 4 -2.80 20.48 5.80
C PHE A 4 -3.95 20.05 4.87
N LYS A 5 -4.58 20.99 4.18
CA LYS A 5 -5.49 20.70 3.08
C LYS A 5 -4.67 20.09 1.93
N PHE A 6 -5.04 18.89 1.51
CA PHE A 6 -4.50 18.25 0.30
C PHE A 6 -4.68 19.20 -0.88
N LYS A 7 -3.59 19.60 -1.55
CA LYS A 7 -3.62 20.52 -2.69
C LYS A 7 -4.24 19.85 -3.91
N SER A 8 -5.56 19.72 -3.94
CA SER A 8 -6.40 19.33 -5.10
C SER A 8 -6.15 17.94 -5.71
N HIS A 9 -7.17 17.39 -6.37
CA HIS A 9 -7.09 16.16 -7.18
C HIS A 9 -6.42 16.41 -8.56
N ARG A 10 -5.34 17.20 -8.62
CA ARG A 10 -4.66 17.46 -9.90
C ARG A 10 -3.92 16.20 -10.33
N GLY A 11 -4.35 15.60 -11.43
CA GLY A 11 -3.68 14.47 -12.08
C GLY A 11 -4.50 13.19 -12.28
N ARG A 12 -5.77 13.13 -11.85
CA ARG A 12 -6.63 11.95 -12.09
C ARG A 12 -7.74 12.27 -13.09
N SER A 13 -7.80 11.51 -14.18
CA SER A 13 -8.92 11.56 -15.14
C SER A 13 -10.26 11.26 -14.45
N SER A 14 -11.32 11.95 -14.87
CA SER A 14 -12.69 11.69 -14.42
C SER A 14 -13.22 10.34 -14.93
N THR A 15 -12.74 9.89 -16.10
CA THR A 15 -13.14 8.67 -16.81
C THR A 15 -11.98 7.66 -16.91
N ASN A 16 -12.29 6.36 -17.08
CA ASN A 16 -11.30 5.28 -17.22
C ASN A 16 -10.27 5.20 -16.08
N LYS A 17 -10.76 5.29 -14.83
CA LYS A 17 -9.92 5.19 -13.63
C LYS A 17 -9.44 3.75 -13.45
N THR A 18 -8.27 3.43 -13.99
CA THR A 18 -7.48 2.26 -13.60
C THR A 18 -6.47 2.67 -12.54
N ASP A 19 -6.36 1.88 -11.47
CA ASP A 19 -5.29 2.01 -10.49
C ASP A 19 -4.30 0.85 -10.70
N ALA A 20 -3.09 1.00 -10.18
CA ALA A 20 -2.10 -0.07 -10.13
C ALA A 20 -1.85 -0.45 -8.67
N LEU A 21 -1.72 -1.75 -8.41
CA LEU A 21 -1.17 -2.28 -7.18
C LEU A 21 0.28 -2.67 -7.44
N CYS A 22 1.20 -2.07 -6.69
CA CYS A 22 2.62 -2.38 -6.72
C CYS A 22 3.01 -3.03 -5.40
N ILE A 23 3.73 -4.15 -5.47
CA ILE A 23 4.29 -4.86 -4.31
C ILE A 23 5.79 -5.01 -4.58
N VAL A 24 6.61 -4.52 -3.66
CA VAL A 24 8.07 -4.63 -3.74
C VAL A 24 8.52 -5.52 -2.59
N GLU A 25 9.23 -6.58 -2.95
CA GLU A 25 9.85 -7.50 -2.02
C GLU A 25 11.27 -7.03 -1.70
N MET A 26 11.55 -6.84 -0.41
CA MET A 26 12.80 -6.29 0.09
C MET A 26 13.55 -7.32 0.94
N GLY A 27 14.82 -7.55 0.62
CA GLY A 27 15.81 -8.18 1.49
C GLY A 27 16.93 -7.17 1.81
N GLN A 28 18.20 -7.56 1.69
CA GLN A 28 19.33 -6.60 1.69
C GLN A 28 19.28 -5.62 0.50
N ARG A 29 18.52 -5.98 -0.54
CA ARG A 29 18.25 -5.19 -1.74
C ARG A 29 16.83 -5.52 -2.23
N ILE A 30 16.38 -4.84 -3.28
CA ILE A 30 15.13 -5.19 -3.96
C ILE A 30 15.30 -6.58 -4.57
N ASN A 31 14.49 -7.54 -4.13
CA ASN A 31 14.51 -8.91 -4.63
C ASN A 31 13.57 -9.07 -5.84
N ARG A 32 12.37 -8.49 -5.74
CA ARG A 32 11.32 -8.63 -6.75
C ARG A 32 10.36 -7.45 -6.71
N ALA A 33 9.84 -7.07 -7.86
CA ALA A 33 8.71 -6.15 -7.97
C ALA A 33 7.55 -6.84 -8.71
N PHE A 34 6.34 -6.65 -8.21
CA PHE A 34 5.10 -7.11 -8.81
C PHE A 34 4.17 -5.92 -9.03
N ILE A 35 3.61 -5.83 -10.24
CA ILE A 35 2.68 -4.75 -10.60
C ILE A 35 1.45 -5.39 -11.25
N LYS A 36 0.27 -4.98 -10.80
CA LYS A 36 -1.01 -5.42 -11.38
C LYS A 36 -1.96 -4.25 -11.54
N LEU A 37 -2.52 -4.11 -12.74
CA LEU A 37 -3.63 -3.19 -12.98
C LEU A 37 -4.87 -3.70 -12.23
N ILE A 38 -5.50 -2.81 -11.47
CA ILE A 38 -6.69 -3.07 -10.68
C ILE A 38 -7.80 -2.10 -11.10
N THR A 39 -9.02 -2.63 -11.14
CA THR A 39 -10.20 -1.85 -11.52
C THR A 39 -10.68 -0.94 -10.38
N ASN A 40 -10.32 -1.26 -9.13
CA ASN A 40 -10.70 -0.50 -7.95
C ASN A 40 -9.83 -0.86 -6.73
N LYS A 41 -9.76 0.04 -5.74
CA LYS A 41 -8.98 -0.15 -4.49
C LYS A 41 -9.74 -0.81 -3.34
N LYS A 42 -10.86 -1.51 -3.59
CA LYS A 42 -11.63 -2.14 -2.51
C LYS A 42 -10.86 -3.33 -1.95
N ALA A 43 -11.05 -3.63 -0.66
CA ALA A 43 -10.41 -4.75 0.01
C ALA A 43 -10.66 -6.10 -0.68
N LYS A 44 -11.90 -6.34 -1.15
CA LYS A 44 -12.23 -7.55 -1.94
C LYS A 44 -11.40 -7.74 -3.20
N THR A 45 -10.82 -6.67 -3.75
CA THR A 45 -9.97 -6.72 -4.94
C THR A 45 -8.50 -6.78 -4.56
N ILE A 46 -8.04 -5.93 -3.62
CA ILE A 46 -6.62 -5.83 -3.26
C ILE A 46 -6.16 -7.01 -2.39
N ILE A 47 -6.92 -7.38 -1.36
CA ILE A 47 -6.47 -8.33 -0.34
C ILE A 47 -6.13 -9.70 -0.94
N PRO A 48 -6.97 -10.32 -1.80
CA PRO A 48 -6.61 -11.59 -2.41
C PRO A 48 -5.35 -11.51 -3.28
N ILE A 49 -5.14 -10.39 -3.96
CA ILE A 49 -3.93 -10.17 -4.78
C ILE A 49 -2.71 -10.13 -3.87
N VAL A 50 -2.73 -9.32 -2.80
CA VAL A 50 -1.62 -9.24 -1.83
C VAL A 50 -1.34 -10.61 -1.24
N CYS A 51 -2.36 -11.30 -0.71
CA CYS A 51 -2.21 -12.63 -0.11
C CYS A 51 -1.62 -13.67 -1.08
N SER A 52 -1.91 -13.59 -2.38
CA SER A 52 -1.31 -14.48 -3.39
C SER A 52 0.16 -14.18 -3.71
N GLN A 53 0.65 -12.99 -3.34
CA GLN A 53 2.01 -12.54 -3.67
C GLN A 53 2.96 -12.57 -2.48
N ILE A 54 2.45 -12.79 -1.27
CA ILE A 54 3.20 -12.79 -0.01
C ILE A 54 3.30 -14.20 0.56
N ILE A 55 4.35 -14.44 1.33
CA ILE A 55 4.49 -15.65 2.14
C ILE A 55 3.87 -15.37 3.52
N PRO A 56 3.05 -16.26 4.09
CA PRO A 56 2.55 -16.12 5.46
C PRO A 56 3.70 -15.86 6.46
N GLY A 57 3.48 -14.94 7.41
CA GLY A 57 4.51 -14.50 8.36
C GLY A 57 5.42 -13.36 7.86
N SER A 58 5.27 -12.92 6.60
CA SER A 58 5.98 -11.74 6.08
C SER A 58 5.56 -10.45 6.80
N VAL A 59 6.50 -9.51 6.95
CA VAL A 59 6.22 -8.15 7.40
C VAL A 59 5.81 -7.31 6.19
N ILE A 60 4.63 -6.69 6.26
CA ILE A 60 4.09 -5.85 5.19
C ILE A 60 4.03 -4.41 5.67
N TRP A 61 4.52 -3.51 4.83
CA TRP A 61 4.39 -2.07 5.01
C TRP A 61 3.48 -1.51 3.93
N THR A 62 2.47 -0.74 4.34
CA THR A 62 1.58 -0.03 3.42
C THR A 62 1.41 1.42 3.85
N ASP A 63 0.74 2.23 3.03
CA ASP A 63 0.15 3.46 3.54
C ASP A 63 -1.02 3.15 4.50
N GLU A 64 -1.59 4.19 5.13
CA GLU A 64 -2.73 4.06 6.05
C GLU A 64 -4.09 3.90 5.35
N HIS A 65 -4.12 3.48 4.07
CA HIS A 65 -5.39 3.29 3.38
C HIS A 65 -6.21 2.16 4.03
N LYS A 66 -7.46 2.46 4.38
CA LYS A 66 -8.36 1.58 5.17
C LYS A 66 -8.49 0.16 4.62
N THR A 67 -8.35 -0.04 3.31
CA THR A 67 -8.36 -1.36 2.67
C THR A 67 -7.36 -2.33 3.30
N TYR A 68 -6.19 -1.86 3.74
CA TYR A 68 -5.13 -2.71 4.26
C TYR A 68 -5.36 -3.16 5.71
N GLN A 69 -6.32 -2.59 6.44
CA GLN A 69 -6.57 -2.94 7.85
C GLN A 69 -6.87 -4.43 8.08
N SER A 70 -7.40 -5.14 7.07
CA SER A 70 -7.67 -6.57 7.19
C SER A 70 -6.44 -7.46 6.99
N LEU A 71 -5.28 -6.93 6.55
CA LEU A 71 -4.08 -7.74 6.28
C LEU A 71 -3.61 -8.52 7.51
N ASN A 72 -3.67 -7.92 8.70
CA ASN A 72 -3.36 -8.62 9.96
C ASN A 72 -4.19 -9.90 10.19
N LYS A 73 -5.40 -9.97 9.62
CA LYS A 73 -6.27 -11.16 9.72
C LYS A 73 -5.87 -12.28 8.75
N HIS A 74 -4.97 -12.00 7.81
CA HIS A 74 -4.54 -12.93 6.76
C HIS A 74 -3.12 -13.49 6.99
N GLY A 75 -2.64 -13.49 8.24
CA GLY A 75 -1.39 -14.13 8.61
C GLY A 75 -0.12 -13.35 8.28
N SER A 76 -0.24 -12.05 7.96
CA SER A 76 0.89 -11.14 7.80
C SER A 76 1.03 -10.21 9.00
N LEU A 77 2.27 -9.86 9.36
CA LEU A 77 2.56 -8.77 10.29
C LEU A 77 2.45 -7.45 9.53
N HIS A 78 1.33 -6.74 9.68
CA HIS A 78 1.06 -5.53 8.91
C HIS A 78 1.33 -4.27 9.74
N ASN A 79 2.20 -3.41 9.20
CA ASN A 79 2.48 -2.06 9.69
C ASN A 79 2.14 -1.03 8.60
N SER A 80 1.97 0.23 9.01
CA SER A 80 1.65 1.32 8.09
C SER A 80 2.50 2.57 8.31
N VAL A 81 2.73 3.31 7.24
CA VAL A 81 3.40 4.63 7.26
C VAL A 81 2.38 5.72 6.96
N CYS A 82 2.32 6.73 7.83
CA CYS A 82 1.44 7.88 7.66
C CYS A 82 2.09 8.92 6.74
N HIS A 83 1.76 8.90 5.45
CA HIS A 83 2.26 9.86 4.46
C HIS A 83 1.82 11.31 4.67
N LYS A 84 0.98 11.59 5.67
CA LYS A 84 0.71 12.96 6.11
C LYS A 84 1.91 13.57 6.83
N TYR A 85 2.68 12.76 7.55
CA TYR A 85 3.78 13.22 8.40
C TYR A 85 5.14 12.82 7.84
N GLU A 86 5.24 11.62 7.28
CA GLU A 86 6.52 11.04 6.83
C GLU A 86 6.35 10.39 5.46
N PHE A 87 7.20 10.78 4.50
CA PHE A 87 7.27 10.06 3.22
C PHE A 87 7.97 8.70 3.39
N ILE A 88 9.04 8.68 4.19
CA ILE A 88 9.77 7.50 4.65
C ILE A 88 9.92 7.65 6.16
N ASN A 89 9.67 6.57 6.91
CA ASN A 89 9.86 6.53 8.35
C ASN A 89 11.36 6.57 8.68
N LYS A 90 11.75 7.53 9.53
CA LYS A 90 13.16 7.83 9.81
C LYS A 90 13.87 6.77 10.65
N ILE A 91 13.13 5.92 11.36
CA ILE A 91 13.67 4.93 12.29
C ILE A 91 13.96 3.62 11.55
N ASN A 92 13.02 3.16 10.74
CA ASN A 92 13.11 1.87 10.06
C ASN A 92 13.43 2.00 8.56
N GLY A 93 13.43 3.21 7.99
CA GLY A 93 13.76 3.47 6.60
C GLY A 93 12.70 3.02 5.59
N VAL A 94 11.47 2.75 6.03
CA VAL A 94 10.36 2.24 5.19
C VAL A 94 9.34 3.34 4.86
#